data_AF-A0A1V4W2I9-F1
#
_entry.id   AF-A0A1V4W2I9-F1
#
_cell.length_a   1.000
_cell.length_b   1.000
_cell.length_c   1.000
_cell.angle_alpha   90.00
_cell.angle_beta   90.00
_cell.angle_gamma   90.00
#
_symmetry.space_group_name_H-M   'P 1'
#
loop_
_entity.id
_entity.type
_entity.pdbx_description
1 polymer ?
#
loop_
_entity_poly.entity_id
_entity_poly.type
_entity_poly.pdbx_seq_one_letter_code
_entity_poly.pdbx_strand_id
1 'polypeptide(L)'
;MAANIDRLIEEIKGLSQTEKFELARRLDKEAIFDDQSWYWTPEWQAAEKEADEDIAAGRVHRFDNVDEAIKFLHQEVEKTTENKDV
;
A
#
# COMPACT_ATOMS: atom_id res chain seq x y z
N MET A 1 -9.14 -16.14 -8.26
CA MET A 1 -8.29 -15.85 -7.08
C MET A 1 -9.12 -15.40 -5.87
N ALA A 2 -10.06 -14.47 -6.01
CA ALA A 2 -10.92 -13.99 -4.90
C ALA A 2 -11.66 -15.12 -4.12
N ALA A 3 -12.31 -16.06 -4.82
CA ALA A 3 -13.08 -17.15 -4.20
C ALA A 3 -12.28 -18.06 -3.24
N ASN A 4 -10.95 -18.10 -3.35
CA ASN A 4 -10.12 -18.89 -2.45
C ASN A 4 -9.82 -18.14 -1.15
N ILE A 5 -9.68 -16.82 -1.20
CA ILE A 5 -9.44 -15.96 -0.03
C ILE A 5 -10.72 -15.88 0.81
N ASP A 6 -11.88 -15.67 0.17
CA ASP A 6 -13.16 -15.61 0.87
C ASP A 6 -13.46 -16.91 1.62
N ARG A 7 -13.16 -18.07 1.01
CA ARG A 7 -13.26 -19.38 1.66
C ARG A 7 -12.34 -19.47 2.89
N LEU A 8 -11.07 -19.08 2.75
CA LEU A 8 -10.12 -19.11 3.86
C LEU A 8 -10.56 -18.18 5.01
N ILE A 9 -11.15 -17.02 4.69
CA ILE A 9 -11.71 -16.10 5.70
C ILE A 9 -12.83 -16.78 6.48
N GLU A 10 -13.76 -17.45 5.80
CA GLU A 10 -14.86 -18.15 6.46
C GLU A 10 -14.37 -19.33 7.31
N GLU A 11 -13.36 -20.08 6.83
CA GLU A 11 -12.71 -21.13 7.60
C GLU A 11 -12.05 -20.57 8.87
N ILE A 12 -11.30 -19.47 8.77
CA ILE A 12 -10.67 -18.80 9.91
C ILE A 12 -11.71 -18.28 10.90
N LYS A 13 -12.83 -17.71 10.43
CA LYS A 13 -13.91 -17.24 11.29
C LYS A 13 -14.52 -18.38 12.12
N GLY A 14 -14.65 -19.57 11.51
CA GLY A 14 -15.21 -20.78 12.12
C GLY A 14 -14.30 -21.49 13.14
N LEU A 15 -13.01 -21.16 13.21
CA LEU A 15 -12.08 -21.74 14.17
C LEU A 15 -12.46 -21.44 15.63
N SER A 16 -12.20 -22.39 16.53
CA SER A 16 -12.27 -22.18 17.97
C SER A 16 -11.21 -21.18 18.45
N GLN A 17 -11.38 -20.65 19.67
CA GLN A 17 -10.44 -19.66 20.21
C GLN A 17 -9.00 -20.20 20.28
N THR A 18 -8.82 -21.47 20.68
CA THR A 18 -7.51 -22.11 20.78
C THR A 18 -6.87 -22.28 19.41
N GLU A 19 -7.64 -22.67 18.39
CA GLU A 19 -7.15 -22.81 17.02
C GLU A 19 -6.76 -21.46 16.42
N LYS A 20 -7.52 -20.39 16.70
CA LYS A 20 -7.16 -19.01 16.30
C LYS A 20 -5.84 -18.57 16.93
N PHE A 21 -5.64 -18.86 18.22
CA PHE A 21 -4.39 -18.55 18.90
C PHE A 21 -3.20 -19.33 18.32
N GLU A 22 -3.37 -20.62 18.04
CA GLU A 22 -2.30 -21.43 17.45
C GLU A 22 -1.98 -21.00 16.01
N LEU A 23 -3.01 -20.66 15.22
CA LEU A 23 -2.82 -20.11 13.87
C LEU A 23 -2.08 -18.77 13.91
N ALA A 24 -2.46 -17.85 14.80
CA ALA A 24 -1.78 -16.56 14.95
C ALA A 24 -0.32 -16.75 15.36
N ARG A 25 -0.04 -17.64 16.30
CA ARG A 25 1.33 -17.96 16.74
C ARG A 25 2.18 -18.56 15.62
N ARG A 26 1.58 -19.43 14.80
CA ARG A 26 2.27 -20.01 13.64
C ARG A 26 2.53 -18.97 12.57
N LEU A 27 1.54 -18.12 12.28
CA LEU A 27 1.71 -17.02 11.35
C LEU A 27 2.79 -16.08 11.83
N ASP A 28 2.84 -15.71 13.10
CA ASP A 28 3.90 -14.88 13.69
C ASP A 28 5.29 -15.53 13.59
N LYS A 29 5.37 -16.85 13.78
CA LYS A 29 6.62 -17.61 13.65
C LYS A 29 7.07 -17.82 12.21
N GLU A 30 6.12 -17.97 11.29
CA GLU A 30 6.34 -18.14 9.84
C GLU A 30 6.40 -16.78 9.12
N ALA A 31 6.04 -15.69 9.79
CA ALA A 31 5.85 -14.36 9.23
C ALA A 31 7.18 -13.75 8.79
N ILE A 32 7.28 -13.63 7.48
CA ILE A 32 8.13 -12.72 6.71
C ILE A 32 7.59 -11.27 6.87
N PHE A 33 7.28 -10.83 8.10
CA PHE A 33 6.60 -9.53 8.35
C PHE A 33 7.25 -8.65 9.40
N ASP A 34 8.50 -8.89 9.81
CA ASP A 34 9.18 -7.95 10.69
C ASP A 34 9.35 -6.59 9.99
N ASP A 35 10.00 -6.58 8.83
CA ASP A 35 10.43 -5.35 8.16
C ASP A 35 9.39 -4.73 7.22
N GLN A 36 8.34 -5.46 6.83
CA GLN A 36 7.29 -4.99 5.92
C GLN A 36 5.88 -4.93 6.54
N SER A 37 5.75 -5.13 7.86
CA SER A 37 4.44 -5.02 8.54
C SER A 37 3.77 -3.66 8.35
N TRP A 38 4.57 -2.59 8.20
CA TRP A 38 4.09 -1.24 7.94
C TRP A 38 3.22 -1.13 6.68
N TYR A 39 3.41 -2.00 5.68
CA TYR A 39 2.61 -2.01 4.45
C TYR A 39 1.12 -2.27 4.71
N TRP A 40 0.82 -3.01 5.78
CA TRP A 40 -0.54 -3.38 6.15
C TRP A 40 -1.19 -2.42 7.15
N THR A 41 -0.53 -1.31 7.52
CA THR A 41 -1.19 -0.34 8.40
C THR A 41 -2.37 0.32 7.67
N PRO A 42 -3.44 0.71 8.39
CA PRO A 42 -4.59 1.37 7.79
C PRO A 42 -4.22 2.60 6.95
N GLU A 43 -3.22 3.35 7.39
CA GLU A 43 -2.73 4.55 6.71
C GLU A 43 -2.07 4.20 5.38
N TRP A 44 -1.23 3.16 5.34
CA TRP A 44 -0.57 2.72 4.11
C TRP A 44 -1.56 2.15 3.10
N GLN A 45 -2.53 1.33 3.55
CA GLN A 45 -3.57 0.80 2.68
C GLN A 45 -4.49 1.90 2.12
N ALA A 46 -4.76 2.95 2.90
CA ALA A 46 -5.50 4.11 2.42
C ALA A 46 -4.73 4.88 1.33
N ALA A 47 -3.43 5.10 1.53
CA ALA A 47 -2.57 5.76 0.55
C ALA A 47 -2.44 4.95 -0.75
N GLU A 48 -2.34 3.61 -0.66
CA GLU A 48 -2.32 2.76 -1.85
C GLU A 48 -3.63 2.83 -2.64
N LYS A 49 -4.76 2.84 -1.93
CA LYS A 49 -6.05 3.02 -2.59
C LYS A 49 -6.12 4.36 -3.33
N GLU A 50 -5.65 5.45 -2.72
CA GLU A 50 -5.59 6.77 -3.36
C GLU A 50 -4.68 6.75 -4.60
N ALA A 51 -3.51 6.14 -4.50
CA ALA A 51 -2.58 5.99 -5.63
C ALA A 51 -3.19 5.18 -6.79
N ASP A 52 -3.88 4.08 -6.49
CA ASP A 52 -4.61 3.28 -7.48
C ASP A 52 -5.70 4.10 -8.19
N GLU A 53 -6.44 4.91 -7.43
CA GLU A 53 -7.46 5.81 -7.97
C GLU A 53 -6.86 6.91 -8.86
N ASP A 54 -5.69 7.46 -8.49
CA ASP A 54 -4.95 8.43 -9.30
C ASP A 54 -4.46 7.82 -10.60
N ILE A 55 -3.89 6.61 -10.56
CA ILE A 55 -3.45 5.86 -11.74
C ILE A 55 -4.65 5.59 -12.66
N ALA A 56 -5.76 5.10 -12.12
CA ALA A 56 -6.96 4.79 -12.88
C ALA A 56 -7.59 6.04 -13.51
N ALA A 57 -7.54 7.18 -12.82
CA ALA A 57 -8.03 8.45 -13.31
C ALA A 57 -7.05 9.18 -14.24
N GLY A 58 -5.84 8.64 -14.44
CA GLY A 58 -4.79 9.27 -15.25
C GLY A 58 -4.19 10.53 -14.60
N ARG A 59 -4.33 10.70 -13.28
CA ARG A 59 -3.71 11.79 -12.49
C ARG A 59 -2.23 11.49 -12.20
N VAL A 60 -1.51 11.02 -13.22
CA VAL A 60 -0.11 10.59 -13.11
C VAL A 60 0.72 11.19 -14.25
N HIS A 61 2.00 11.39 -13.98
CA HIS A 61 2.97 11.77 -15.00
C HIS A 61 3.76 10.53 -15.44
N ARG A 62 3.90 10.35 -16.75
CA ARG A 62 4.71 9.28 -17.35
C ARG A 62 5.94 9.89 -18.01
N PHE A 63 7.09 9.27 -17.79
CA PHE A 63 8.37 9.69 -18.35
C PHE A 63 9.03 8.51 -19.04
N ASP A 64 9.84 8.77 -20.05
CA ASP A 64 10.55 7.73 -20.78
C ASP A 64 11.86 7.34 -20.07
N ASN A 65 12.35 8.21 -19.17
CA ASN A 65 13.55 7.98 -18.36
C ASN A 65 13.50 8.71 -17.01
N VAL A 66 14.42 8.32 -16.12
CA VAL A 66 14.52 8.86 -14.75
C VAL A 66 14.97 10.32 -14.72
N ASP A 67 15.85 10.75 -15.63
CA ASP A 67 16.37 12.12 -15.64
C ASP A 67 15.27 13.15 -15.92
N GLU A 68 14.34 12.82 -16.81
CA GLU A 68 13.13 13.61 -17.08
C GLU A 68 12.20 13.68 -15.86
N ALA A 69 11.99 12.56 -15.17
CA ALA A 69 11.16 12.52 -13.97
C ALA A 69 11.75 13.40 -12.85
N ILE A 70 13.07 13.33 -12.61
CA ILE A 70 13.74 14.15 -11.61
C ILE A 70 13.67 15.64 -11.98
N LYS A 71 13.91 15.97 -13.25
CA LYS A 71 13.81 17.35 -13.73
C LYS A 71 12.41 17.92 -13.51
N PHE A 72 11.36 17.14 -13.79
CA PHE A 72 9.99 17.54 -13.52
C PHE A 72 9.77 17.87 -12.04
N LEU A 73 10.24 17.02 -11.12
CA LEU A 73 10.10 17.26 -9.68
C LEU A 73 10.80 18.56 -9.24
N HIS A 74 12.01 18.83 -9.73
CA HIS A 74 12.69 20.10 -9.43
C HIS A 74 11.89 21.31 -9.90
N GLN A 75 11.30 21.25 -11.11
CA GLN A 75 10.47 22.33 -11.64
C GLN A 75 9.18 22.55 -10.84
N GLU A 76 8.54 21.49 -10.35
CA GLU A 76 7.34 21.61 -9.52
C GLU A 76 7.65 22.25 -8.16
N VAL A 77 8.82 21.95 -7.59
CA VAL A 77 9.28 22.60 -6.36
C VAL A 77 9.47 24.11 -6.58
N GLU A 78 10.14 24.51 -7.67
CA GLU A 78 10.38 25.93 -8.01
C GLU A 78 9.08 26.72 -8.20
N LYS A 79 8.10 26.15 -8.92
CA LYS A 79 6.76 26.76 -9.11
C LYS A 79 6.00 26.91 -7.79
N THR A 80 6.14 25.94 -6.90
CA THR A 80 5.48 25.96 -5.58
C THR A 80 6.10 27.03 -4.68
N THR A 81 7.40 27.30 -4.82
CA THR A 81 8.08 28.36 -4.08
C THR A 81 7.72 29.77 -4.58
N GLU A 82 7.64 29.98 -5.90
CA GLU A 82 7.25 31.29 -6.47
C GLU A 82 5.80 31.69 -6.15
N ASN A 83 4.88 30.73 -6.06
CA ASN A 83 3.47 30.99 -5.71
C ASN A 83 3.23 31.26 -4.21
N LYS A 84 4.22 31.11 -3.33
CA LYS A 84 4.10 31.40 -1.89
C LYS A 84 4.55 32.80 -1.49
N ASP A 85 5.19 33.53 -2.41
CA ASP A 85 5.72 34.89 -2.19
C ASP A 85 4.80 36.01 -2.70
N VAL A 86 3.51 35.70 -2.98
CA VAL A 86 2.45 36.66 -3.36
C VAL A 86 1.31 36.65 -2.36
#